data_AF-A0A679FGZ1-F1
#
_entry.id   AF-A0A679FGZ1-F1
#
_cell.length_a   1.000
_cell.length_b   1.000
_cell.length_c   1.000
_cell.angle_alpha   90.00
_cell.angle_beta   90.00
_cell.angle_gamma   90.00
#
_symmetry.space_group_name_H-M   'P 1'
#
loop_
_entity.id
_entity.type
_entity.pdbx_description
1 polymer ?
#
loop_
_entity_poly.entity_id
_entity_poly.type
_entity_poly.pdbx_seq_one_letter_code
_entity_poly.pdbx_strand_id
1 'polypeptide(L)'
;MKLYLPFLREIEVKFKENFCCIKSTDGFFDLSHLIEKGEEENRLSIFFRKQRILEISIDLLTKMKKDFKDACLVKCLTCMGVEKNHQGVLFPLQPTSDFSIYDRALCLFMEFLYVKKDLPVVIVIEQNNTMVYGNIDVIPAGKGGGYHRTFAHVILFEHNQLLEHVQKASEYKFFVYLLNGRRLAEGVFRIRREKLSYGKKYFNCDSYHFDQKT
;
A
#
# COMPACT_ATOMS: atom_id res chain seq x y z
N MET A 1 1.79 -10.87 19.01
CA MET A 1 1.23 -10.47 17.71
C MET A 1 2.05 -9.32 17.18
N LYS A 2 2.55 -9.40 15.94
CA LYS A 2 3.45 -8.38 15.38
C LYS A 2 2.81 -7.68 14.18
N LEU A 3 3.03 -6.37 14.09
CA LEU A 3 2.61 -5.52 12.98
C LEU A 3 3.84 -5.04 12.21
N TYR A 4 3.86 -5.19 10.90
CA TYR A 4 4.97 -4.82 10.03
C TYR A 4 4.71 -3.46 9.38
N LEU A 5 5.41 -2.43 9.82
CA LEU A 5 5.40 -1.07 9.29
C LEU A 5 6.86 -0.58 9.15
N PRO A 6 7.60 -1.06 8.14
CA PRO A 6 9.05 -0.88 8.05
C PRO A 6 9.52 0.56 7.77
N PHE A 7 8.60 1.45 7.36
CA PHE A 7 8.87 2.88 7.19
C PHE A 7 8.77 3.68 8.50
N LEU A 8 8.40 3.04 9.62
CA LEU A 8 8.28 3.68 10.93
C LEU A 8 9.29 3.09 11.91
N ARG A 9 9.82 3.94 12.79
CA ARG A 9 10.69 3.54 13.92
C ARG A 9 9.94 3.53 15.24
N GLU A 10 8.83 4.23 15.30
CA GLU A 10 8.04 4.42 16.51
C GLU A 10 6.59 4.63 16.10
N ILE A 11 5.68 4.02 16.86
CA ILE A 11 4.24 4.25 16.76
C ILE A 11 3.66 4.46 18.16
N GLU A 12 2.56 5.20 18.19
CA GLU A 12 1.70 5.33 19.35
C GLU A 12 0.50 4.41 19.15
N VAL A 13 0.16 3.63 20.16
CA VAL A 13 -0.96 2.67 20.09
C VAL A 13 -1.94 2.98 21.19
N LYS A 14 -3.20 3.17 20.82
CA LYS A 14 -4.32 3.35 21.73
C LYS A 14 -5.25 2.13 21.65
N PHE A 15 -5.54 1.57 22.81
CA PHE A 15 -6.51 0.49 22.99
C PHE A 15 -7.25 0.73 24.30
N LYS A 16 -8.58 0.90 24.25
CA LYS A 16 -9.37 1.40 25.39
C LYS A 16 -8.77 2.69 25.98
N GLU A 17 -8.57 2.69 27.30
CA GLU A 17 -7.91 3.72 28.10
C GLU A 17 -6.38 3.62 28.05
N ASN A 18 -5.84 2.49 27.58
CA ASN A 18 -4.41 2.29 27.49
C ASN A 18 -3.83 3.00 26.28
N PHE A 19 -2.70 3.68 26.52
CA PHE A 19 -1.90 4.32 25.49
C PHE A 19 -0.44 3.96 25.73
N CYS A 20 0.23 3.48 24.69
CA CYS A 20 1.66 3.22 24.76
C CYS A 20 2.38 3.65 23.50
N CYS A 21 3.68 3.90 23.66
CA CYS A 21 4.60 4.07 22.55
C CYS A 21 5.38 2.76 22.37
N ILE A 22 5.48 2.31 21.12
CA ILE A 22 6.23 1.12 20.74
C ILE A 22 7.28 1.53 19.73
N LYS A 23 8.53 1.13 19.98
CA LYS A 23 9.66 1.35 19.09
C LYS A 23 10.00 0.06 18.34
N SER A 24 10.51 0.20 17.12
CA SER A 24 10.98 -0.92 16.30
C SER A 24 12.24 -0.56 15.53
N THR A 25 13.19 -1.49 15.50
CA THR A 25 14.43 -1.38 14.72
C THR A 25 14.34 -2.09 13.37
N ASP A 26 13.39 -3.01 13.19
CA ASP A 26 13.22 -3.86 12.01
C ASP A 26 11.87 -3.66 11.31
N GLY A 27 11.05 -2.73 11.79
CA GLY A 27 9.71 -2.47 11.27
C GLY A 27 8.62 -3.34 11.89
N PHE A 28 8.96 -4.35 12.70
CA PHE A 28 7.98 -5.14 13.43
C PHE A 28 7.70 -4.52 14.80
N PHE A 29 6.43 -4.19 15.04
CA PHE A 29 5.93 -3.68 16.31
C PHE A 29 5.19 -4.80 17.04
N ASP A 30 5.63 -5.13 18.26
CA ASP A 30 5.02 -6.18 19.07
C ASP A 30 3.85 -5.63 19.89
N LEU A 31 2.64 -6.05 19.54
CA LEU A 31 1.38 -5.66 20.18
C LEU A 31 0.94 -6.65 21.26
N SER A 32 1.74 -7.68 21.57
CA SER A 32 1.34 -8.75 22.51
C SER A 32 1.04 -8.24 23.91
N HIS A 33 1.77 -7.21 24.36
CA HIS A 33 1.63 -6.65 25.70
C HIS A 33 0.36 -5.81 25.88
N LEU A 34 -0.30 -5.40 24.79
CA LEU A 34 -1.47 -4.52 24.83
C LEU A 34 -2.80 -5.26 24.83
N ILE A 35 -2.79 -6.53 24.42
CA ILE A 35 -4.00 -7.29 24.16
C ILE A 35 -4.05 -8.41 25.17
N GLU A 36 -4.75 -8.15 26.28
CA GLU A 36 -5.08 -9.20 27.23
C GLU A 36 -6.08 -10.18 26.61
N LYS A 37 -5.89 -11.48 26.88
CA LYS A 37 -6.77 -12.52 26.34
C LYS A 37 -8.16 -12.37 26.98
N GLY A 38 -9.16 -11.99 26.19
CA GLY A 38 -10.58 -12.10 26.57
C GLY A 38 -11.38 -10.80 26.51
N GLU A 39 -10.81 -9.69 26.08
CA GLU A 39 -11.52 -8.40 26.11
C GLU A 39 -12.47 -8.17 24.92
N GLU A 40 -13.62 -7.55 25.20
CA GLU A 40 -14.73 -7.28 24.26
C GLU A 40 -14.44 -6.15 23.25
N GLU A 41 -13.47 -5.28 23.53
CA GLU A 41 -13.13 -4.19 22.62
C GLU A 41 -12.18 -4.71 21.53
N ASN A 42 -12.65 -4.69 20.29
CA ASN A 42 -12.01 -5.42 19.20
C ASN A 42 -11.17 -4.55 18.27
N ARG A 43 -10.92 -3.26 18.57
CA ARG A 43 -10.24 -2.32 17.66
C ARG A 43 -9.08 -1.61 18.34
N LEU A 44 -7.98 -1.51 17.59
CA LEU A 44 -6.74 -0.89 17.99
C LEU A 44 -6.46 0.29 17.06
N SER A 45 -6.21 1.47 17.62
CA SER A 45 -5.87 2.67 16.86
C SER A 45 -4.37 2.92 16.94
N ILE A 46 -3.74 3.11 15.78
CA ILE A 46 -2.30 3.34 15.64
C ILE A 46 -2.10 4.75 15.11
N PHE A 47 -1.22 5.47 15.78
CA PHE A 47 -0.88 6.84 15.49
C PHE A 47 0.61 6.97 15.17
N PHE A 48 0.92 7.90 14.29
CA PHE A 48 2.27 8.37 14.03
C PHE A 48 2.25 9.90 14.07
N ARG A 49 3.09 10.50 14.91
CA ARG A 49 3.13 11.95 15.12
C ARG A 49 1.74 12.55 15.40
N LYS A 50 0.99 11.92 16.32
CA LYS A 50 -0.38 12.29 16.70
C LYS A 50 -1.45 12.16 15.60
N GLN A 51 -1.11 11.69 14.40
CA GLN A 51 -2.08 11.40 13.35
C GLN A 51 -2.41 9.91 13.36
N ARG A 52 -3.71 9.58 13.35
CA ARG A 52 -4.15 8.18 13.25
C ARG A 52 -3.85 7.68 11.85
N ILE A 53 -2.98 6.68 11.74
CA ILE A 53 -2.56 6.08 10.47
C ILE A 53 -3.27 4.76 10.17
N LEU A 54 -3.79 4.08 11.19
CA LEU A 54 -4.49 2.82 11.03
C LEU A 54 -5.45 2.60 12.21
N GLU A 55 -6.67 2.18 11.91
CA GLU A 55 -7.57 1.58 12.90
C GLU A 55 -7.86 0.16 12.43
N ILE A 56 -7.59 -0.83 13.27
CA ILE A 56 -7.67 -2.22 12.86
C ILE A 56 -8.25 -3.09 13.95
N SER A 57 -9.04 -4.09 13.54
CA SER A 57 -9.56 -5.04 14.50
C SER A 57 -8.46 -5.99 14.99
N ILE A 58 -8.39 -6.20 16.31
CA ILE A 58 -7.55 -7.23 16.94
C ILE A 58 -7.86 -8.60 16.34
N ASP A 59 -9.13 -8.87 16.10
CA ASP A 59 -9.60 -10.11 15.51
C ASP A 59 -9.04 -10.30 14.08
N LEU A 60 -8.96 -9.23 13.30
CA LEU A 60 -8.33 -9.25 11.98
C LEU A 60 -6.82 -9.47 12.08
N LEU A 61 -6.12 -8.79 13.00
CA LEU A 61 -4.68 -8.95 13.20
C LEU A 61 -4.29 -10.36 13.64
N THR A 62 -5.07 -10.95 14.57
CA THR A 62 -4.83 -12.30 15.08
C THR A 62 -5.14 -13.39 14.05
N LYS A 63 -6.21 -13.20 13.27
CA LYS A 63 -6.66 -14.17 12.26
C LYS A 63 -6.10 -13.88 10.86
N MET A 64 -5.25 -12.87 10.67
CA MET A 64 -4.77 -12.41 9.36
C MET A 64 -4.20 -13.55 8.48
N LYS A 65 -3.40 -14.44 9.07
CA LYS A 65 -2.84 -15.60 8.35
C LYS A 65 -3.92 -16.56 7.85
N LYS A 66 -5.01 -16.72 8.60
CA LYS A 66 -6.14 -17.58 8.28
C LYS A 66 -7.08 -16.88 7.30
N ASP A 67 -7.48 -15.66 7.61
CA ASP A 67 -8.48 -14.87 6.87
C ASP A 67 -8.02 -14.55 5.44
N PHE A 68 -6.72 -14.38 5.23
CA PHE A 68 -6.13 -14.09 3.91
C PHE A 68 -5.26 -15.23 3.39
N LYS A 69 -5.49 -16.46 3.84
CA LYS A 69 -4.78 -17.65 3.32
C LYS A 69 -5.04 -17.82 1.83
N ASP A 70 -6.30 -17.66 1.41
CA ASP A 70 -6.75 -17.90 0.04
C ASP A 70 -6.58 -16.68 -0.87
N ALA A 71 -6.37 -15.49 -0.30
CA ALA A 71 -6.21 -14.26 -1.06
C ALA A 71 -4.98 -14.38 -1.97
N CYS A 72 -5.21 -14.21 -3.29
CA CYS A 72 -4.22 -14.43 -4.31
C CYS A 72 -3.98 -13.13 -5.08
N LEU A 73 -2.74 -12.66 -5.10
CA LEU A 73 -2.32 -11.58 -5.99
C LEU A 73 -2.02 -12.19 -7.37
N VAL A 74 -2.86 -11.90 -8.35
CA VAL A 74 -2.76 -12.45 -9.71
C VAL A 74 -1.87 -11.58 -10.58
N LYS A 75 -1.95 -10.27 -10.41
CA LYS A 75 -1.16 -9.31 -11.19
C LYS A 75 -0.72 -8.16 -10.30
N CYS A 76 0.55 -7.79 -10.38
CA CYS A 76 1.07 -6.57 -9.81
C CYS A 76 2.04 -5.96 -10.82
N LEU A 77 1.74 -4.75 -11.29
CA LEU A 77 2.55 -4.08 -12.29
C LEU A 77 2.51 -2.58 -12.09
N THR A 78 3.43 -1.93 -12.77
CA THR A 78 3.57 -0.48 -12.80
C THR A 78 3.00 0.05 -14.11
N CYS A 79 2.33 1.20 -14.06
CA CYS A 79 1.65 1.77 -15.21
C CYS A 79 1.59 3.30 -15.14
N MET A 80 1.27 3.94 -16.26
CA MET A 80 1.15 5.41 -16.33
C MET A 80 -0.18 5.92 -15.74
N GLY A 81 -1.17 5.04 -15.62
CA GLY A 81 -2.46 5.36 -15.02
C GLY A 81 -3.38 4.14 -15.03
N VAL A 82 -4.63 4.36 -14.64
CA VAL A 82 -5.69 3.36 -14.66
C VAL A 82 -7.00 3.96 -15.13
N GLU A 83 -7.83 3.14 -15.77
CA GLU A 83 -9.19 3.50 -16.17
C GLU A 83 -10.19 2.45 -15.64
N LYS A 84 -11.47 2.81 -15.57
CA LYS A 84 -12.55 1.88 -15.20
C LYS A 84 -13.27 1.38 -16.44
N ASN A 85 -13.50 0.08 -16.51
CA ASN A 85 -14.39 -0.47 -17.53
C ASN A 85 -15.88 -0.20 -17.17
N HIS A 86 -16.79 -0.63 -18.03
CA HIS A 86 -18.25 -0.47 -17.84
C HIS A 86 -18.79 -1.17 -16.57
N GLN A 87 -18.03 -2.08 -15.95
CA GLN A 87 -18.36 -2.76 -14.70
C GLN A 87 -17.71 -2.09 -13.48
N GLY A 88 -17.00 -0.97 -13.67
CA GLY A 88 -16.26 -0.25 -12.63
C GLY A 88 -14.96 -0.92 -12.21
N VAL A 89 -14.48 -1.93 -12.94
CA VAL A 89 -13.21 -2.64 -12.69
C VAL A 89 -12.07 -1.82 -13.28
N LEU A 90 -11.04 -1.56 -12.46
CA LEU A 90 -9.83 -0.87 -12.91
C LEU A 90 -9.01 -1.72 -13.89
N PHE A 91 -8.45 -1.10 -14.90
CA PHE A 91 -7.45 -1.68 -15.81
C PHE A 91 -6.26 -0.74 -15.98
N PRO A 92 -5.03 -1.27 -16.16
CA PRO A 92 -3.84 -0.46 -16.28
C PRO A 92 -3.71 0.15 -17.67
N LEU A 93 -3.38 1.44 -17.72
CA LEU A 93 -3.00 2.16 -18.92
C LEU A 93 -1.50 2.17 -19.09
N GLN A 94 -1.04 1.72 -20.26
CA GLN A 94 0.39 1.68 -20.62
C GLN A 94 1.25 1.03 -19.51
N PRO A 95 1.10 -0.28 -19.26
CA PRO A 95 1.99 -1.01 -18.35
C PRO A 95 3.46 -0.78 -18.75
N THR A 96 4.25 -0.26 -17.81
CA THR A 96 5.66 0.08 -18.03
C THR A 96 6.40 0.06 -16.71
N SER A 97 7.63 -0.46 -16.70
CA SER A 97 8.57 -0.31 -15.60
C SER A 97 9.42 0.94 -15.69
N ASP A 98 9.40 1.62 -16.84
CA ASP A 98 10.28 2.74 -17.15
C ASP A 98 9.47 4.04 -17.02
N PHE A 99 9.93 4.89 -16.11
CA PHE A 99 9.36 6.19 -15.78
C PHE A 99 10.40 7.28 -16.04
N SER A 100 9.94 8.46 -16.39
CA SER A 100 10.76 9.63 -16.66
C SER A 100 10.81 10.51 -15.41
N ILE A 101 11.93 11.21 -15.17
CA ILE A 101 12.03 12.23 -14.10
C ILE A 101 11.01 13.37 -14.24
N TYR A 102 10.41 13.51 -15.42
CA TYR A 102 9.37 14.50 -15.72
C TYR A 102 7.95 13.98 -15.48
N ASP A 103 7.78 12.70 -15.16
CA ASP A 103 6.47 12.17 -14.80
C ASP A 103 6.04 12.74 -13.45
N ARG A 104 4.72 12.88 -13.25
CA ARG A 104 4.15 13.43 -12.01
C ARG A 104 3.79 12.37 -10.99
N ALA A 105 3.58 11.14 -11.44
CA ALA A 105 3.14 10.05 -10.60
C ALA A 105 3.63 8.70 -11.12
N LEU A 106 3.66 7.75 -10.20
CA LEU A 106 3.87 6.34 -10.45
C LEU A 106 2.65 5.59 -9.93
N CYS A 107 2.11 4.69 -10.75
CA CYS A 107 0.94 3.91 -10.39
C CYS A 107 1.31 2.42 -10.29
N LEU A 108 0.93 1.82 -9.17
CA LEU A 108 0.98 0.37 -8.94
C LEU A 108 -0.42 -0.19 -9.11
N PHE A 109 -0.64 -0.91 -10.20
CA PHE A 109 -1.85 -1.68 -10.45
C PHE A 109 -1.73 -3.06 -9.81
N MET A 110 -2.77 -3.46 -9.09
CA MET A 110 -2.86 -4.77 -8.47
C MET A 110 -4.21 -5.43 -8.77
N GLU A 111 -4.17 -6.72 -9.01
CA GLU A 111 -5.33 -7.57 -9.26
C GLU A 111 -5.31 -8.78 -8.34
N PHE A 112 -6.38 -8.94 -7.57
CA PHE A 112 -6.53 -10.00 -6.59
C PHE A 112 -7.74 -10.88 -6.85
N LEU A 113 -7.64 -12.13 -6.42
CA LEU A 113 -8.74 -13.08 -6.27
C LEU A 113 -8.89 -13.49 -4.80
N TYR A 114 -10.10 -13.94 -4.45
CA TYR A 114 -10.45 -14.48 -3.14
C TYR A 114 -10.27 -13.50 -1.98
N VAL A 115 -10.40 -12.19 -2.23
CA VAL A 115 -10.34 -11.14 -1.20
C VAL A 115 -11.69 -11.02 -0.50
N LYS A 116 -11.94 -11.92 0.45
CA LYS A 116 -13.25 -12.03 1.15
C LYS A 116 -13.50 -10.91 2.17
N LYS A 117 -12.46 -10.22 2.62
CA LYS A 117 -12.50 -9.12 3.60
C LYS A 117 -11.57 -8.01 3.14
N ASP A 118 -11.76 -6.80 3.66
CA ASP A 118 -10.83 -5.69 3.43
C ASP A 118 -9.41 -6.10 3.82
N LEU A 119 -8.50 -6.00 2.86
CA LEU A 119 -7.14 -6.51 2.91
C LEU A 119 -6.18 -5.33 3.10
N PRO A 120 -5.68 -5.10 4.32
CA PRO A 120 -4.68 -4.08 4.55
C PRO A 120 -3.33 -4.54 3.99
N VAL A 121 -2.71 -3.66 3.21
CA VAL A 121 -1.41 -3.87 2.58
C VAL A 121 -0.46 -2.74 2.94
N VAL A 122 0.82 -3.08 2.97
CA VAL A 122 1.93 -2.16 3.19
C VAL A 122 2.73 -2.10 1.91
N ILE A 123 2.83 -0.91 1.34
CA ILE A 123 3.57 -0.67 0.11
C ILE A 123 4.82 0.11 0.48
N VAL A 124 5.97 -0.37 0.03
CA VAL A 124 7.26 0.28 0.27
C VAL A 124 8.05 0.39 -1.02
N ILE A 125 8.86 1.45 -1.13
CA ILE A 125 9.83 1.61 -2.20
C ILE A 125 11.21 1.77 -1.57
N GLU A 126 12.17 1.06 -2.12
CA GLU A 126 13.56 1.07 -1.70
C GLU A 126 14.49 1.49 -2.84
N GLN A 127 15.56 2.19 -2.46
CA GLN A 127 16.72 2.50 -3.27
C GLN A 127 17.96 2.00 -2.54
N ASN A 128 18.75 1.12 -3.15
CA ASN A 128 19.98 0.59 -2.54
C ASN A 128 19.75 0.10 -1.08
N ASN A 129 18.65 -0.63 -0.85
CA ASN A 129 18.21 -1.12 0.47
C ASN A 129 17.85 -0.02 1.49
N THR A 130 17.70 1.22 1.06
CA THR A 130 17.17 2.34 1.87
C THR A 130 15.74 2.60 1.48
N MET A 131 14.83 2.57 2.45
CA MET A 131 13.42 2.88 2.21
C MET A 131 13.25 4.38 1.93
N VAL A 132 12.67 4.70 0.78
CA VAL A 132 12.42 6.08 0.32
C VAL A 132 10.94 6.44 0.33
N TYR A 133 10.07 5.44 0.43
CA TYR A 133 8.62 5.60 0.51
C TYR A 133 8.02 4.42 1.27
N GLY A 134 6.98 4.69 2.06
CA GLY A 134 6.16 3.67 2.69
C GLY A 134 4.75 4.18 2.95
N ASN A 135 3.74 3.35 2.68
CA ASN A 135 2.35 3.66 2.95
C ASN A 135 1.55 2.41 3.37
N ILE A 136 0.42 2.64 4.02
CA ILE A 136 -0.60 1.62 4.29
C ILE A 136 -1.79 1.92 3.39
N ASP A 137 -2.29 0.90 2.70
CA ASP A 137 -3.52 0.97 1.94
C ASP A 137 -4.45 -0.18 2.29
N VAL A 138 -5.73 -0.02 2.00
CA VAL A 138 -6.74 -1.04 2.23
C VAL A 138 -7.38 -1.41 0.91
N ILE A 139 -7.09 -2.62 0.44
CA ILE A 139 -7.77 -3.19 -0.72
C ILE A 139 -9.13 -3.67 -0.23
N PRO A 140 -10.24 -3.07 -0.67
CA PRO A 140 -11.52 -3.44 -0.09
C PRO A 140 -11.97 -4.80 -0.61
N ALA A 141 -12.86 -5.48 0.11
CA ALA A 141 -13.33 -6.81 -0.23
C ALA A 141 -13.79 -6.92 -1.69
N GLY A 142 -13.47 -8.03 -2.34
CA GLY A 142 -13.83 -8.29 -3.73
C GLY A 142 -15.34 -8.46 -3.92
N LYS A 143 -15.82 -8.21 -5.14
CA LYS A 143 -17.24 -8.31 -5.50
C LYS A 143 -17.46 -9.51 -6.43
N GLY A 144 -18.64 -10.12 -6.36
CA GLY A 144 -19.06 -11.18 -7.29
C GLY A 144 -18.35 -12.53 -7.10
N GLY A 145 -18.43 -13.38 -8.13
CA GLY A 145 -17.83 -14.72 -8.12
C GLY A 145 -16.31 -14.66 -8.00
N GLY A 146 -15.75 -15.43 -7.06
CA GLY A 146 -14.31 -15.49 -6.82
C GLY A 146 -13.74 -14.33 -6.00
N TYR A 147 -14.56 -13.39 -5.52
CA TYR A 147 -14.13 -12.21 -4.74
C TYR A 147 -12.97 -11.47 -5.41
N HIS A 148 -13.14 -11.20 -6.71
CA HIS A 148 -12.16 -10.47 -7.52
C HIS A 148 -12.12 -9.00 -7.12
N ARG A 149 -10.91 -8.44 -7.13
CA ARG A 149 -10.69 -7.01 -6.90
C ARG A 149 -9.50 -6.49 -7.69
N THR A 150 -9.69 -5.38 -8.39
CA THR A 150 -8.59 -4.54 -8.87
C THR A 150 -8.43 -3.30 -8.00
N PHE A 151 -7.19 -2.87 -7.84
CA PHE A 151 -6.80 -1.74 -7.02
C PHE A 151 -5.63 -1.01 -7.67
N ALA A 152 -5.53 0.30 -7.44
CA ALA A 152 -4.43 1.11 -7.91
C ALA A 152 -3.92 1.94 -6.74
N HIS A 153 -2.61 1.87 -6.50
CA HIS A 153 -1.93 2.79 -5.59
C HIS A 153 -1.17 3.83 -6.42
N VAL A 154 -1.40 5.11 -6.16
CA VAL A 154 -0.80 6.22 -6.91
C VAL A 154 0.14 6.98 -5.99
N ILE A 155 1.39 7.08 -6.41
CA ILE A 155 2.45 7.76 -5.69
C ILE A 155 2.81 9.02 -6.48
N LEU A 156 2.49 10.19 -5.92
CA LEU A 156 2.78 11.47 -6.52
C LEU A 156 4.25 11.84 -6.27
N PHE A 157 4.96 12.20 -7.33
CA PHE A 157 6.36 12.61 -7.25
C PHE A 157 6.53 14.04 -6.71
N GLU A 158 5.49 14.88 -6.77
CA GLU A 158 5.50 16.28 -6.30
C GLU A 158 5.78 16.43 -4.80
N HIS A 159 5.62 15.37 -4.00
CA HIS A 159 6.07 15.34 -2.62
C HIS A 159 7.54 14.89 -2.57
N ASN A 160 8.47 15.84 -2.78
CA ASN A 160 9.95 15.83 -2.74
C ASN A 160 10.73 14.59 -2.21
N GLN A 161 10.15 13.76 -1.34
CA GLN A 161 10.74 12.53 -0.82
C GLN A 161 11.20 11.57 -1.92
N LEU A 162 10.39 11.28 -2.95
CA LEU A 162 10.87 10.42 -4.04
C LEU A 162 11.81 11.18 -4.99
N LEU A 163 11.51 12.44 -5.34
CA LEU A 163 12.30 13.19 -6.33
C LEU A 163 13.74 13.50 -5.89
N GLU A 164 13.98 13.83 -4.61
CA GLU A 164 15.34 14.05 -4.08
C GLU A 164 16.22 12.80 -4.23
N HIS A 165 15.61 11.62 -4.04
CA HIS A 165 16.25 10.34 -4.27
C HIS A 165 16.39 10.04 -5.78
N VAL A 166 15.40 10.42 -6.60
CA VAL A 166 15.31 10.11 -8.05
C VAL A 166 16.42 10.80 -8.84
N GLN A 167 16.93 11.94 -8.39
CA GLN A 167 18.04 12.62 -9.09
C GLN A 167 19.31 11.77 -9.21
N LYS A 168 19.53 10.81 -8.29
CA LYS A 168 20.73 9.96 -8.26
C LYS A 168 20.47 8.50 -8.65
N ALA A 169 19.22 8.04 -8.63
CA ALA A 169 18.88 6.63 -8.86
C ALA A 169 18.44 6.36 -10.29
N SER A 170 18.91 5.26 -10.89
CA SER A 170 18.34 4.72 -12.13
C SER A 170 17.27 3.65 -11.88
N GLU A 171 17.18 3.13 -10.65
CA GLU A 171 16.33 2.00 -10.30
C GLU A 171 15.82 2.10 -8.86
N TYR A 172 14.56 1.71 -8.68
CA TYR A 172 13.88 1.54 -7.39
C TYR A 172 13.22 0.18 -7.35
N LYS A 173 13.19 -0.46 -6.18
CA LYS A 173 12.41 -1.68 -5.95
C LYS A 173 11.16 -1.32 -5.18
N PHE A 174 10.01 -1.87 -5.56
CA PHE A 174 8.84 -1.86 -4.69
C PHE A 174 8.55 -3.24 -4.13
N PHE A 175 7.89 -3.21 -2.99
CA PHE A 175 7.36 -4.40 -2.36
C PHE A 175 5.96 -4.12 -1.83
N VAL A 176 5.12 -5.13 -1.88
CA VAL A 176 3.78 -5.12 -1.28
C VAL A 176 3.75 -6.23 -0.23
N TYR A 177 3.38 -5.89 1.00
CA TYR A 177 3.28 -6.81 2.12
C TYR A 177 1.87 -6.80 2.71
N LEU A 178 1.51 -7.86 3.42
CA LEU A 178 0.48 -7.79 4.44
C LEU A 178 1.05 -7.16 5.72
N LEU A 179 0.16 -6.63 6.58
CA LEU A 179 0.54 -6.08 7.89
C LEU A 179 1.24 -7.08 8.82
N ASN A 180 1.23 -8.38 8.54
CA ASN A 180 2.00 -9.38 9.30
C ASN A 180 3.41 -9.65 8.73
N GLY A 181 3.84 -8.88 7.72
CA GLY A 181 5.13 -9.01 7.06
C GLY A 181 5.18 -10.05 5.94
N ARG A 182 4.09 -10.75 5.63
CA ARG A 182 4.04 -11.65 4.46
C ARG A 182 4.14 -10.83 3.19
N ARG A 183 5.22 -11.03 2.41
CA ARG A 183 5.38 -10.41 1.10
C ARG A 183 4.36 -10.98 0.10
N LEU A 184 3.70 -10.09 -0.62
CA LEU A 184 2.74 -10.40 -1.69
C LEU A 184 3.38 -10.20 -3.08
N ALA A 185 4.12 -9.12 -3.27
CA ALA A 185 4.80 -8.81 -4.53
C ALA A 185 6.14 -8.10 -4.32
N GLU A 186 6.95 -8.18 -5.37
CA GLU A 186 8.18 -7.43 -5.57
C GLU A 186 8.22 -7.00 -7.04
N GLY A 187 8.74 -5.81 -7.31
CA GLY A 187 9.01 -5.37 -8.66
C GLY A 187 9.93 -4.17 -8.69
N VAL A 188 10.14 -3.63 -9.89
CA VAL A 188 11.18 -2.64 -10.17
C VAL A 188 10.62 -1.49 -11.00
N PHE A 189 11.02 -0.28 -10.65
CA PHE A 189 10.87 0.92 -11.47
C PHE A 189 12.24 1.37 -11.94
N ARG A 190 12.37 1.73 -13.21
CA ARG A 190 13.55 2.35 -13.78
C ARG A 190 13.27 3.81 -14.04
N ILE A 191 14.12 4.70 -13.54
CA ILE A 191 13.98 6.13 -13.79
C ILE A 191 14.92 6.55 -14.93
N ARG A 192 14.32 7.14 -15.96
CA ARG A 192 14.97 7.70 -17.14
C ARG A 192 15.04 9.22 -17.02
N ARG A 193 16.18 9.80 -17.43
CA ARG A 193 16.41 11.26 -17.39
C ARG A 193 15.86 12.00 -18.60
N GLU A 194 15.43 11.25 -19.61
CA GLU A 194 14.81 11.77 -20.82
C GLU A 194 13.30 11.76 -20.69
N LYS A 195 12.63 12.67 -21.39
CA LYS A 195 11.18 12.66 -21.49
C LYS A 195 10.78 11.46 -22.35
N LEU A 196 10.11 10.49 -21.73
CA LEU A 196 9.63 9.31 -22.43
C LEU A 196 8.35 9.65 -23.21
N SER A 197 8.29 9.17 -24.45
CA SER A 197 7.08 9.22 -25.26
C SER A 197 6.31 7.93 -25.08
N TYR A 198 5.45 7.88 -24.07
CA TYR A 198 4.49 6.79 -23.94
C TYR A 198 3.47 6.93 -25.08
N GLY A 199 3.35 5.93 -25.94
CA GLY A 199 2.60 6.01 -27.21
C GLY A 199 1.25 6.75 -27.09
N LYS A 200 0.95 7.63 -28.06
CA LYS A 200 -0.22 8.55 -28.05
C LYS A 200 -1.52 7.86 -27.59
N LYS A 201 -2.02 8.27 -26.41
CA LYS A 201 -3.40 8.72 -26.11
C LYS A 201 -3.50 9.04 -24.62
N TYR A 202 -3.03 10.23 -24.25
CA TYR A 202 -3.64 10.94 -23.12
C TYR A 202 -5.00 11.42 -23.60
N PHE A 203 -6.10 10.90 -23.04
CA PHE A 203 -7.24 11.78 -22.81
C PHE A 203 -6.84 12.63 -21.61
N ASN A 204 -6.34 13.81 -21.91
CA ASN A 204 -6.02 14.81 -20.92
C ASN A 204 -7.34 15.35 -20.36
N CYS A 205 -7.73 14.92 -19.17
CA CYS A 205 -8.70 15.63 -18.36
C CYS A 205 -8.25 15.54 -16.90
N ASP A 206 -7.74 16.65 -16.37
CA ASP A 206 -7.66 16.90 -14.94
C ASP A 206 -8.99 16.51 -14.27
N SER A 207 -9.05 15.37 -13.57
CA SER A 207 -9.99 15.06 -12.48
C SER A 207 -9.89 13.59 -12.06
N TYR A 208 -8.94 13.28 -11.18
CA TYR A 208 -9.16 12.18 -10.24
C TYR A 208 -10.18 12.69 -9.21
N HIS A 209 -11.48 12.62 -9.53
CA HIS A 209 -12.51 12.76 -8.51
C HIS A 209 -12.45 11.53 -7.61
N PHE A 210 -11.87 11.71 -6.42
CA PHE A 210 -12.22 10.87 -5.28
C PHE A 210 -13.70 11.11 -5.00
N ASP A 211 -14.56 10.14 -5.34
CA ASP A 211 -15.89 10.04 -4.77
C ASP A 211 -15.74 9.78 -3.26
N GLN A 212 -15.56 10.85 -2.48
CA GLN A 212 -15.94 10.82 -1.08
C GLN A 212 -17.47 10.87 -1.05
N LYS A 213 -18.11 9.71 -0.94
CA LYS A 213 -19.50 9.67 -0.47
C LYS A 213 -19.49 9.66 1.05
N THR A 214 -19.93 10.79 1.60
CA THR A 214 -20.58 11.00 2.91
C THR A 214 -21.58 9.91 3.24
#